data_AF-A0A1U7RGI5-F1
#
_entry.id   AF-A0A1U7RGI5-F1
#
_cell.length_a   1.000
_cell.length_b   1.000
_cell.length_c   1.000
_cell.angle_alpha   90.00
_cell.angle_beta   90.00
_cell.angle_gamma   90.00
#
_symmetry.space_group_name_H-M   'P 1'
#
loop_
_entity.id
_entity.type
_entity.pdbx_description
1 polymer ?
#
loop_
_entity_poly.entity_id
_entity_poly.type
_entity_poly.pdbx_seq_one_letter_code
_entity_poly.pdbx_strand_id
1 'polypeptide(L)'
;MSPSPGRELGSGVRPEKSTATVTHVQAWDSTKESRLSYLARPKINHQINYNKVSVYWTDKVPSKAGRFTVPVLTARQEQLSQPKKICPGFEENRNRPSPEWLVGAASRHAMASPRVKELARPKEVSQAWEAERSVYTIVSEGARKAAPRERTIHLAKPKRRDFSACLNATSIPPPRKHFTRTKSLAKPKMEHPSYRHEKLVPWPVSAGAKKAMASARVSKLAHPRVRKHIFEGYNPYKVSGTAQHAQASPRLLELSTPRRLRTKHL
;
A
#
# COMPACT_ATOMS: atom_id res chain seq x y z
N MET A 1 50.26 -82.96 10.07
CA MET A 1 50.73 -81.59 10.32
C MET A 1 50.32 -80.77 9.12
N SER A 2 49.35 -79.89 9.35
CA SER A 2 48.54 -79.21 8.33
C SER A 2 49.34 -78.19 7.52
N PRO A 3 49.03 -78.00 6.23
CA PRO A 3 49.69 -77.02 5.39
C PRO A 3 49.16 -75.61 5.66
N SER A 4 50.06 -74.64 5.61
CA SER A 4 49.83 -73.20 5.71
C SER A 4 48.83 -72.70 4.67
N PRO A 5 47.85 -71.85 5.03
CA PRO A 5 46.96 -71.25 4.05
C PRO A 5 47.53 -69.96 3.44
N GLY A 6 47.43 -69.94 2.11
CA GLY A 6 47.21 -68.80 1.20
C GLY A 6 47.42 -67.38 1.69
N ARG A 7 48.38 -66.72 1.05
CA ARG A 7 48.52 -65.25 0.97
C ARG A 7 47.51 -64.74 -0.05
N GLU A 8 46.34 -64.29 0.38
CA GLU A 8 45.42 -63.55 -0.50
C GLU A 8 45.80 -62.06 -0.53
N LEU A 9 46.18 -61.60 -1.72
CA LEU A 9 46.32 -60.19 -2.06
C LEU A 9 44.90 -59.61 -2.21
N GLY A 10 44.35 -59.09 -1.12
CA GLY A 10 43.13 -58.30 -1.13
C GLY A 10 43.36 -57.00 -1.91
N SER A 11 42.90 -56.97 -3.16
CA SER A 11 42.76 -55.78 -3.99
C SER A 11 41.70 -54.85 -3.39
N GLY A 12 42.13 -54.00 -2.46
CA GLY A 12 41.33 -52.90 -1.94
C GLY A 12 41.10 -51.86 -3.01
N VAL A 13 40.01 -52.02 -3.77
CA VAL A 13 39.43 -51.01 -4.66
C VAL A 13 39.19 -49.75 -3.82
N ARG A 14 40.02 -48.72 -4.04
CA ARG A 14 39.74 -47.37 -3.56
C ARG A 14 38.40 -46.94 -4.15
N PRO A 15 37.46 -46.39 -3.38
CA PRO A 15 36.33 -45.70 -4.00
C PRO A 15 36.93 -44.52 -4.76
N GLU A 16 36.93 -44.63 -6.10
CA GLU A 16 37.15 -43.49 -6.97
C GLU A 16 36.17 -42.41 -6.52
N LYS A 17 36.73 -41.35 -5.94
CA LYS A 17 36.00 -40.11 -5.75
C LYS A 17 35.73 -39.62 -7.16
N SER A 18 34.53 -39.90 -7.65
CA SER A 18 33.98 -39.20 -8.81
C SER A 18 33.86 -37.73 -8.43
N THR A 19 34.96 -37.00 -8.59
CA THR A 19 34.91 -35.58 -8.86
C THR A 19 34.21 -35.44 -10.20
N ALA A 20 32.88 -35.47 -10.15
CA ALA A 20 32.06 -34.90 -11.20
C ALA A 20 32.40 -33.41 -11.21
N THR A 21 33.38 -33.04 -12.03
CA THR A 21 33.49 -31.69 -12.57
C THR A 21 32.18 -31.45 -13.29
N VAL A 22 31.22 -30.84 -12.59
CA VAL A 22 29.96 -30.36 -13.14
C VAL A 22 30.35 -29.28 -14.14
N THR A 23 30.51 -29.72 -15.39
CA THR A 23 30.87 -28.89 -16.51
C THR A 23 29.77 -27.87 -16.75
N HIS A 24 30.24 -26.63 -16.84
CA HIS A 24 29.58 -25.43 -17.30
C HIS A 24 28.24 -25.61 -18.04
N VAL A 25 27.20 -25.00 -17.46
CA VAL A 25 25.91 -24.56 -18.03
C VAL A 25 25.87 -24.60 -19.56
N GLN A 26 25.13 -25.55 -20.13
CA GLN A 26 24.66 -25.43 -21.51
C GLN A 26 23.48 -24.45 -21.51
N ALA A 27 23.70 -23.26 -22.07
CA ALA A 27 22.63 -22.32 -22.37
C ALA A 27 21.66 -22.95 -23.38
N TRP A 28 20.38 -22.56 -23.33
CA TRP A 28 19.37 -23.04 -24.28
C TRP A 28 19.82 -22.78 -25.71
N ASP A 29 19.93 -23.86 -26.49
CA ASP A 29 20.27 -23.82 -27.91
C ASP A 29 18.99 -24.15 -28.70
N SER A 30 18.45 -23.14 -29.39
CA SER A 30 17.19 -23.24 -30.15
C SER A 30 17.28 -24.22 -31.32
N THR A 31 18.48 -24.63 -31.72
CA THR A 31 18.69 -25.60 -32.80
C THR A 31 18.61 -27.05 -32.33
N LYS A 32 18.80 -27.30 -31.02
CA LYS A 32 18.91 -28.65 -30.46
C LYS A 32 17.67 -29.08 -29.68
N GLU A 33 16.89 -28.14 -29.15
CA GLU A 33 15.72 -28.48 -28.37
C GLU A 33 14.61 -27.42 -28.39
N SER A 34 13.37 -27.90 -28.24
CA SER A 34 12.21 -27.03 -28.06
C SER A 34 12.35 -26.20 -26.79
N ARG A 35 11.97 -24.93 -26.89
CA ARG A 35 11.97 -24.03 -25.73
C ARG A 35 11.12 -24.57 -24.57
N LEU A 36 10.00 -25.22 -24.90
CA LEU A 36 9.10 -25.82 -23.91
C LEU A 36 9.77 -26.98 -23.16
N SER A 37 10.53 -27.83 -23.84
CA SER A 37 11.26 -28.93 -23.20
C SER A 37 12.41 -28.42 -22.32
N TYR A 38 13.10 -27.36 -22.73
CA TYR A 38 14.13 -26.71 -21.92
C TYR A 38 13.55 -26.10 -20.63
N LEU A 39 12.42 -25.38 -20.74
CA LEU A 39 11.76 -24.75 -19.59
C LEU A 39 11.12 -25.76 -18.63
N ALA A 40 10.78 -26.96 -19.11
CA ALA A 40 10.25 -28.04 -18.30
C ALA A 40 11.33 -28.72 -17.43
N ARG A 41 12.62 -28.46 -17.68
CA ARG A 41 13.70 -29.00 -16.83
C ARG A 41 13.61 -28.43 -15.43
N PRO A 42 13.87 -29.25 -14.38
CA PRO A 42 13.90 -28.76 -13.01
C PRO A 42 14.94 -27.66 -12.87
N LYS A 43 14.54 -26.51 -12.32
CA LYS A 43 15.46 -25.41 -12.05
C LYS A 43 16.54 -25.89 -11.08
N ILE A 44 17.80 -25.84 -11.52
CA ILE A 44 18.93 -26.15 -10.65
C ILE A 44 19.01 -25.04 -9.60
N ASN A 45 18.72 -25.38 -8.35
CA ASN A 45 18.93 -24.46 -7.24
C ASN A 45 20.44 -24.33 -6.99
N HIS A 46 21.05 -23.26 -7.52
CA HIS A 46 22.44 -22.89 -7.20
C HIS A 46 22.66 -22.54 -5.71
N GLN A 47 21.62 -22.63 -4.88
CA GLN A 47 21.63 -22.36 -3.45
C GLN A 47 21.68 -23.62 -2.56
N ILE A 48 21.68 -24.84 -3.15
CA ILE A 48 21.83 -26.08 -2.37
C ILE A 48 23.31 -26.27 -2.06
N ASN A 49 23.78 -25.57 -1.03
CA ASN A 49 24.94 -25.97 -0.27
C ASN A 49 24.46 -26.91 0.84
N TYR A 50 24.82 -28.18 0.77
CA TYR A 50 24.49 -29.19 1.78
C TYR A 50 25.10 -28.90 3.17
N ASN A 51 26.00 -27.91 3.27
CA ASN A 51 26.67 -27.48 4.49
C ASN A 51 26.30 -26.05 4.91
N LYS A 52 25.02 -25.67 4.91
CA LYS A 52 24.59 -24.46 5.61
C LYS A 52 24.53 -24.75 7.11
N VAL A 53 25.65 -24.53 7.80
CA VAL A 53 25.64 -24.37 9.26
C VAL A 53 24.70 -23.19 9.54
N SER A 54 23.59 -23.45 10.21
CA SER A 54 22.57 -22.45 10.51
C SER A 54 23.17 -21.25 11.24
N VAL A 55 22.76 -20.04 10.86
CA VAL A 55 23.35 -18.73 11.22
C VAL A 55 23.16 -18.34 12.70
N TYR A 56 22.44 -19.14 13.48
CA TYR A 56 22.25 -18.87 14.90
C TYR A 56 23.38 -19.49 15.70
N TRP A 57 24.32 -18.65 16.16
CA TRP A 57 25.28 -19.02 17.19
C TRP A 57 24.55 -19.00 18.53
N THR A 58 23.94 -20.11 18.93
CA THR A 58 23.24 -20.14 20.23
C THR A 58 24.16 -20.27 21.42
N ASP A 59 25.37 -20.84 21.29
CA ASP A 59 26.19 -21.10 22.50
C ASP A 59 27.69 -20.77 22.44
N LYS A 60 28.34 -20.62 21.27
CA LYS A 60 29.76 -20.24 21.18
C LYS A 60 30.09 -19.41 19.94
N VAL A 61 30.88 -18.34 20.09
CA VAL A 61 31.41 -17.54 18.97
C VAL A 61 32.53 -18.34 18.26
N PRO A 62 32.57 -18.41 16.92
CA PRO A 62 33.62 -19.13 16.22
C PRO A 62 34.97 -18.43 16.38
N SER A 63 36.00 -19.19 16.72
CA SER A 63 37.38 -18.69 16.90
C SER A 63 38.04 -18.21 15.59
N LYS A 64 37.45 -18.49 14.42
CA LYS A 64 37.99 -18.07 13.11
C LYS A 64 37.01 -17.10 12.46
N ALA A 65 37.52 -15.96 11.99
CA ALA A 65 36.76 -15.04 11.16
C ALA A 65 36.13 -15.81 9.98
N GLY A 66 34.81 -15.77 9.87
CA GLY A 66 34.09 -16.45 8.81
C GLY A 66 34.64 -16.03 7.46
N ARG A 67 34.92 -17.00 6.58
CA ARG A 67 35.18 -16.72 5.17
C ARG A 67 33.90 -16.12 4.61
N PHE A 68 33.85 -14.79 4.49
CA PHE A 68 32.73 -14.12 3.85
C PHE A 68 32.64 -14.61 2.40
N THR A 69 31.50 -15.22 2.05
CA THR A 69 31.23 -15.61 0.67
C THR A 69 31.08 -14.33 -0.14
N VAL A 70 32.06 -14.00 -0.98
CA VAL A 70 31.89 -12.94 -1.97
C VAL A 70 30.82 -13.44 -2.95
N PRO A 71 29.66 -12.76 -3.09
CA PRO A 71 28.66 -13.18 -4.04
C PRO A 71 29.23 -12.98 -5.45
N VAL A 72 29.59 -14.09 -6.11
CA VAL A 72 29.95 -14.08 -7.53
C VAL A 72 28.66 -13.83 -8.30
N LEU A 73 28.49 -12.62 -8.81
CA LEU A 73 27.35 -12.27 -9.65
C LEU A 73 27.45 -13.00 -10.98
N THR A 74 26.33 -13.52 -11.49
CA THR A 74 26.26 -14.00 -12.87
C THR A 74 26.34 -12.81 -13.84
N ALA A 75 26.87 -13.02 -15.05
CA ALA A 75 26.96 -11.97 -16.07
C ALA A 75 25.61 -11.27 -16.34
N ARG A 76 24.49 -12.01 -16.24
CA ARG A 76 23.15 -11.44 -16.39
C ARG A 76 22.73 -10.58 -15.19
N GLN A 77 23.07 -10.98 -13.96
CA GLN A 77 22.81 -10.17 -12.77
C GLN A 77 23.63 -8.90 -12.76
N GLU A 78 24.88 -8.94 -13.22
CA GLU A 78 25.73 -7.76 -13.39
C GLU A 78 25.15 -6.80 -14.43
N GLN A 79 24.60 -7.30 -15.54
CA GLN A 79 23.88 -6.45 -16.50
C GLN A 79 22.60 -5.83 -15.93
N LEU A 80 21.91 -6.53 -15.03
CA LEU A 80 20.67 -6.04 -14.40
C LEU A 80 20.92 -5.09 -13.24
N SER A 81 22.10 -5.18 -12.60
CA SER A 81 22.50 -4.23 -11.56
C SER A 81 22.95 -2.89 -12.14
N GLN A 82 23.29 -2.84 -13.43
CA GLN A 82 23.55 -1.57 -14.10
C GLN A 82 22.27 -0.72 -14.15
N PRO A 83 22.35 0.58 -13.84
CA PRO A 83 21.20 1.48 -13.98
C PRO A 83 20.75 1.50 -15.44
N LYS A 84 19.44 1.62 -15.66
CA LYS A 84 18.89 1.74 -17.02
C LYS A 84 19.52 2.96 -17.69
N LYS A 85 20.11 2.75 -18.87
CA LYS A 85 20.60 3.85 -19.70
C LYS A 85 19.41 4.73 -20.06
N ILE A 86 19.50 5.98 -19.64
CA ILE A 86 18.52 7.00 -19.97
C ILE A 86 18.56 7.23 -21.49
N CYS A 87 17.40 7.39 -22.13
CA CYS A 87 17.33 7.62 -23.58
C CYS A 87 18.15 8.87 -23.96
N PRO A 88 19.01 8.80 -25.00
CA PRO A 88 19.70 9.98 -25.53
C PRO A 88 18.63 10.95 -26.04
N GLY A 89 18.48 12.09 -25.37
CA GLY A 89 17.36 13.05 -25.54
C GLY A 89 16.67 13.43 -24.22
N PHE A 90 16.89 12.69 -23.14
CA PHE A 90 16.40 13.10 -21.81
C PHE A 90 17.29 14.15 -21.15
N GLU A 91 18.61 14.11 -21.37
CA GLU A 91 19.55 15.08 -20.79
C GLU A 91 19.43 16.48 -21.44
N GLU A 92 19.13 16.55 -22.74
CA GLU A 92 18.77 17.81 -23.43
C GLU A 92 17.49 18.46 -22.85
N ASN A 93 16.62 17.66 -22.25
CA ASN A 93 15.35 18.10 -21.65
C ASN A 93 15.44 18.33 -20.12
N ARG A 94 16.65 18.38 -19.52
CA ARG A 94 16.83 18.73 -18.09
C ARG A 94 16.39 20.16 -17.77
N ASN A 95 16.45 21.07 -18.75
CA ASN A 95 15.79 22.36 -18.68
C ASN A 95 14.35 22.21 -19.17
N ARG A 96 13.52 21.49 -18.40
CA ARG A 96 12.08 21.37 -18.66
C ARG A 96 11.51 22.80 -18.64
N PRO A 97 11.16 23.44 -19.78
CA PRO A 97 10.23 24.55 -19.72
C PRO A 97 8.93 23.99 -19.11
N SER A 98 8.08 24.82 -18.53
CA SER A 98 6.75 24.44 -18.01
C SER A 98 6.06 23.34 -18.84
N PRO A 99 5.09 22.58 -18.29
CA PRO A 99 4.35 21.55 -19.03
C PRO A 99 3.40 22.18 -20.08
N GLU A 100 3.96 22.99 -20.96
CA GLU A 100 3.38 23.67 -22.09
C GLU A 100 3.81 22.84 -23.29
N TRP A 101 2.96 21.90 -23.66
CA TRP A 101 3.12 21.22 -24.93
C TRP A 101 2.98 22.27 -26.03
N LEU A 102 4.00 22.40 -26.89
CA LEU A 102 3.94 23.29 -28.04
C LEU A 102 2.80 22.83 -28.94
N VAL A 103 1.70 23.58 -28.92
CA VAL A 103 0.54 23.33 -29.78
C VAL A 103 0.96 23.62 -31.22
N GLY A 104 0.81 22.63 -32.11
CA GLY A 104 1.16 22.79 -33.53
C GLY A 104 0.43 23.95 -34.18
N ALA A 105 1.04 24.57 -35.20
CA ALA A 105 0.47 25.74 -35.88
C ALA A 105 -0.96 25.50 -36.39
N ALA A 106 -1.23 24.31 -36.94
CA ALA A 106 -2.57 23.91 -37.39
C ALA A 106 -3.61 23.93 -36.26
N SER A 107 -3.24 23.49 -35.06
CA SER A 107 -4.12 23.49 -33.88
C SER A 107 -4.35 24.90 -33.32
N ARG A 108 -3.37 25.80 -33.43
CA ARG A 108 -3.54 27.22 -33.07
C ARG A 108 -4.48 27.98 -34.00
N HIS A 109 -4.50 27.59 -35.28
CA HIS A 109 -5.32 28.24 -36.32
C HIS A 109 -6.64 27.50 -36.60
N ALA A 110 -6.96 26.47 -35.82
CA ALA A 110 -8.20 25.72 -35.97
C ALA A 110 -9.41 26.57 -35.56
N MET A 111 -10.32 26.81 -36.49
CA MET A 111 -11.59 27.50 -36.23
C MET A 111 -12.67 26.51 -35.82
N ALA A 112 -13.37 26.80 -34.72
CA ALA A 112 -14.50 25.98 -34.28
C ALA A 112 -15.68 26.04 -35.27
N SER A 113 -16.31 24.88 -35.52
CA SER A 113 -17.51 24.81 -36.36
C SER A 113 -18.72 25.50 -35.71
N PRO A 114 -19.74 25.90 -36.49
CA PRO A 114 -20.93 26.57 -35.95
C PRO A 114 -21.60 25.79 -34.81
N ARG A 115 -21.76 24.46 -34.98
CA ARG A 115 -22.30 23.56 -33.96
C ARG A 115 -21.46 23.55 -32.67
N VAL A 116 -20.14 23.54 -32.79
CA VAL A 116 -19.25 23.58 -31.61
C VAL A 116 -19.40 24.92 -30.89
N LYS A 117 -19.56 26.03 -31.62
CA LYS A 117 -19.83 27.34 -31.02
C LYS A 117 -21.18 27.38 -30.30
N GLU A 118 -22.21 26.73 -30.84
CA GLU A 118 -23.52 26.61 -30.19
C GLU A 118 -23.44 25.77 -28.92
N LEU A 119 -22.78 24.62 -28.97
CA LEU A 119 -22.61 23.73 -27.81
C LEU A 119 -21.69 24.31 -26.73
N ALA A 120 -20.76 25.19 -27.11
CA ALA A 120 -19.87 25.89 -26.19
C ALA A 120 -20.57 27.04 -25.44
N ARG A 121 -21.79 27.44 -25.84
CA ARG A 121 -22.56 28.44 -25.08
C ARG A 121 -22.87 27.87 -23.69
N PRO A 122 -22.61 28.62 -22.61
CA PRO A 122 -23.01 28.20 -21.28
C PRO A 122 -24.54 28.08 -21.21
N LYS A 123 -25.03 27.21 -20.33
CA LYS A 123 -26.48 27.11 -20.08
C LYS A 123 -26.97 28.45 -19.52
N GLU A 124 -28.10 28.91 -20.03
CA GLU A 124 -28.78 30.07 -19.46
C GLU A 124 -29.21 29.75 -18.04
N VAL A 125 -28.86 30.66 -17.14
CA VAL A 125 -29.16 30.52 -15.73
C VAL A 125 -30.56 31.09 -15.48
N SER A 126 -31.37 30.43 -14.65
CA SER A 126 -32.74 30.90 -14.35
C SER A 126 -32.71 32.31 -13.75
N GLN A 127 -33.74 33.13 -14.01
CA GLN A 127 -33.88 34.47 -13.41
C GLN A 127 -33.91 34.46 -11.88
N ALA A 128 -34.26 33.33 -11.25
CA ALA A 128 -34.24 33.13 -9.80
C ALA A 128 -32.87 32.70 -9.25
N TRP A 129 -31.82 32.64 -10.08
CA TRP A 129 -30.48 32.27 -9.63
C TRP A 129 -29.80 33.48 -9.00
N GLU A 130 -29.55 33.37 -7.70
CA GLU A 130 -28.69 34.28 -6.97
C GLU A 130 -27.29 33.67 -6.88
N ALA A 131 -26.26 34.46 -7.18
CA ALA A 131 -24.88 34.04 -7.00
C ALA A 131 -24.62 33.69 -5.53
N GLU A 132 -23.78 32.68 -5.28
CA GLU A 132 -23.38 32.29 -3.93
C GLU A 132 -22.78 33.50 -3.20
N ARG A 133 -23.18 33.70 -1.93
CA ARG A 133 -22.67 34.80 -1.10
C ARG A 133 -21.14 34.71 -1.06
N SER A 134 -20.46 35.83 -1.30
CA SER A 134 -18.99 35.85 -1.30
C SER A 134 -18.44 35.28 0.01
N VAL A 135 -17.56 34.28 -0.08
CA VAL A 135 -16.87 33.68 1.08
C VAL A 135 -16.09 34.73 1.88
N TYR A 136 -15.72 35.84 1.22
CA TYR A 136 -15.06 36.98 1.85
C TYR A 136 -16.06 37.81 2.65
N THR A 137 -15.73 38.01 3.92
CA THR A 137 -16.42 38.95 4.79
C THR A 137 -16.10 40.37 4.29
N ILE A 138 -17.10 41.11 3.83
CA ILE A 138 -16.92 42.52 3.45
C ILE A 138 -16.57 43.29 4.73
N VAL A 139 -15.32 43.76 4.81
CA VAL A 139 -14.83 44.55 5.94
C VAL A 139 -15.25 46.01 5.73
N SER A 140 -15.80 46.64 6.77
CA SER A 140 -16.22 48.05 6.69
C SER A 140 -15.03 48.99 6.44
N GLU A 141 -15.28 50.13 5.80
CA GLU A 141 -14.25 51.16 5.58
C GLU A 141 -13.56 51.59 6.88
N GLY A 142 -14.31 51.66 7.99
CA GLY A 142 -13.76 51.99 9.30
C GLY A 142 -12.79 50.92 9.83
N ALA A 143 -13.10 49.64 9.64
CA ALA A 143 -12.18 48.56 10.01
C ALA A 143 -10.95 48.49 9.09
N ARG A 144 -11.09 48.85 7.80
CA ARG A 144 -9.97 48.93 6.86
C ARG A 144 -9.03 50.11 7.15
N LYS A 145 -9.55 51.23 7.66
CA LYS A 145 -8.80 52.44 8.01
C LYS A 145 -8.36 52.50 9.48
N ALA A 146 -8.76 51.53 10.31
CA ALA A 146 -8.43 51.52 11.72
C ALA A 146 -6.92 51.33 11.94
N ALA A 147 -6.29 52.29 12.62
CA ALA A 147 -4.89 52.16 13.02
C ALA A 147 -4.75 51.18 14.20
N PRO A 148 -3.74 50.28 14.19
CA PRO A 148 -3.49 49.37 15.29
C PRO A 148 -3.02 50.13 16.54
N ARG A 149 -3.46 49.68 17.73
CA ARG A 149 -3.01 50.25 19.02
C ARG A 149 -1.51 50.01 19.21
N GLU A 150 -0.86 50.88 19.98
CA GLU A 150 0.58 50.78 20.30
C GLU A 150 0.98 49.41 20.83
N ARG A 151 0.15 48.80 21.71
CA ARG A 151 0.38 47.44 22.22
C ARG A 151 0.40 46.40 21.09
N THR A 152 -0.50 46.51 20.11
CA THR A 152 -0.56 45.59 18.96
C THR A 152 0.68 45.77 18.09
N ILE A 153 1.11 47.01 17.86
CA ILE A 153 2.36 47.31 17.14
C ILE A 153 3.57 46.72 17.89
N HIS A 154 3.62 46.86 19.20
CA HIS A 154 4.69 46.30 20.04
C HIS A 154 4.73 44.77 19.99
N LEU A 155 3.58 44.10 20.05
CA LEU A 155 3.49 42.63 19.97
C LEU A 155 3.78 42.09 18.57
N ALA A 156 3.50 42.88 17.53
CA ALA A 156 3.81 42.52 16.14
C ALA A 156 5.31 42.58 15.84
N LYS A 157 6.13 43.24 16.68
CA LYS A 157 7.59 43.22 16.52
C LYS A 157 8.12 41.80 16.74
N PRO A 158 8.89 41.22 15.80
CA PRO A 158 9.43 39.89 15.97
C PRO A 158 10.38 39.87 17.17
N LYS A 159 10.17 38.92 18.09
CA LYS A 159 11.04 38.71 19.24
C LYS A 159 12.36 38.15 18.74
N ARG A 160 13.41 38.97 18.69
CA ARG A 160 14.78 38.49 18.45
C ARG A 160 15.15 37.52 19.57
N ARG A 161 15.32 36.25 19.24
CA ARG A 161 15.94 35.27 20.13
C ARG A 161 17.41 35.22 19.72
N ASP A 162 18.30 35.60 20.63
CA ASP A 162 19.73 35.47 20.42
C ASP A 162 20.11 34.00 20.55
N PHE A 163 20.11 33.29 19.42
CA PHE A 163 20.49 31.87 19.37
C PHE A 163 22.00 31.64 19.61
N SER A 164 22.81 32.71 19.72
CA SER A 164 24.24 32.64 20.02
C SER A 164 24.54 32.26 21.47
N ALA A 165 23.59 32.46 22.39
CA ALA A 165 23.74 32.06 23.79
C ALA A 165 23.69 30.53 24.00
N CYS A 166 23.34 29.76 22.96
CA CYS A 166 23.10 28.32 23.06
C CYS A 166 24.38 27.47 23.16
N LEU A 167 25.58 28.04 22.96
CA LEU A 167 26.82 27.26 22.99
C LEU A 167 27.53 27.26 24.35
N ASN A 168 27.30 28.26 25.20
CA ASN A 168 27.97 28.37 26.50
C ASN A 168 27.03 28.49 27.70
N ALA A 169 25.71 28.38 27.50
CA ALA A 169 24.77 28.37 28.62
C ALA A 169 24.74 26.98 29.28
N THR A 170 25.61 26.76 30.28
CA THR A 170 25.32 25.81 31.37
C THR A 170 24.22 26.41 32.26
N SER A 171 23.06 26.71 31.67
CA SER A 171 21.91 27.25 32.36
C SER A 171 20.76 26.26 32.25
N ILE A 172 20.98 25.07 32.81
CA ILE A 172 19.88 24.35 33.42
C ILE A 172 19.42 25.30 34.55
N PRO A 173 18.21 25.90 34.47
CA PRO A 173 17.72 26.69 35.60
C PRO A 173 17.78 25.80 36.84
N PRO A 174 18.18 26.32 38.02
CA PRO A 174 18.29 25.50 39.22
C PRO A 174 17.01 24.67 39.36
N PRO A 175 17.12 23.34 39.53
CA PRO A 175 15.97 22.47 39.52
C PRO A 175 14.97 23.01 40.55
N ARG A 176 13.79 23.41 40.08
CA ARG A 176 12.72 23.88 40.95
C ARG A 176 12.54 22.82 42.04
N LYS A 177 12.63 23.22 43.31
CA LYS A 177 12.63 22.29 44.47
C LYS A 177 11.31 21.51 44.65
N HIS A 178 10.34 21.70 43.76
CA HIS A 178 8.97 21.18 43.84
C HIS A 178 8.61 20.32 42.62
N PHE A 179 9.33 19.22 42.41
CA PHE A 179 8.96 18.19 41.42
C PHE A 179 8.35 16.95 42.07
N THR A 180 7.67 17.08 43.21
CA THR A 180 7.04 15.94 43.91
C THR A 180 6.02 15.24 43.01
N ARG A 181 5.16 16.02 42.35
CA ARG A 181 4.20 15.51 41.37
C ARG A 181 4.86 14.88 40.15
N THR A 182 5.88 15.53 39.57
CA THR A 182 6.57 15.01 38.38
C THR A 182 7.30 13.71 38.69
N LYS A 183 7.98 13.61 39.85
CA LYS A 183 8.58 12.37 40.35
C LYS A 183 7.53 11.28 40.59
N SER A 184 6.35 11.65 41.09
CA SER A 184 5.24 10.71 41.28
C SER A 184 4.67 10.20 39.95
N LEU A 185 4.54 11.06 38.94
CA LEU A 185 4.04 10.70 37.61
C LEU A 185 5.06 9.90 36.79
N ALA A 186 6.36 10.10 37.07
CA ALA A 186 7.44 9.35 36.44
C ALA A 186 7.57 7.91 36.97
N LYS A 187 6.93 7.58 38.10
CA LYS A 187 6.88 6.19 38.56
C LYS A 187 5.98 5.38 37.62
N PRO A 188 6.45 4.22 37.10
CA PRO A 188 5.60 3.36 36.29
C PRO A 188 4.39 2.91 37.11
N LYS A 189 3.23 2.76 36.46
CA LYS A 189 2.04 2.22 37.11
C LYS A 189 2.34 0.79 37.57
N MET A 190 1.91 0.45 38.77
CA MET A 190 1.98 -0.93 39.25
C MET A 190 1.01 -1.82 38.47
N GLU A 191 1.43 -3.06 38.22
CA GLU A 191 0.56 -4.07 37.64
C GLU A 191 -0.61 -4.36 38.59
N HIS A 192 -1.79 -4.61 38.02
CA HIS A 192 -2.97 -4.94 38.80
C HIS A 192 -2.77 -6.30 39.51
N PRO A 193 -3.24 -6.51 40.76
CA PRO A 193 -3.05 -7.78 41.47
C PRO A 193 -3.54 -9.04 40.72
N SER A 194 -4.53 -8.87 39.84
CA SER A 194 -5.06 -9.94 38.98
C SER A 194 -4.41 -10.02 37.59
N TYR A 195 -3.39 -9.20 37.32
CA TYR A 195 -2.68 -9.23 36.05
C TYR A 195 -1.93 -10.56 35.90
N ARG A 196 -2.14 -11.23 34.77
CA ARG A 196 -1.47 -12.48 34.42
C ARG A 196 -0.71 -12.23 33.13
N HIS A 197 0.59 -12.50 33.13
CA HIS A 197 1.41 -12.41 31.93
C HIS A 197 0.95 -13.39 30.84
N GLU A 198 1.39 -13.12 29.61
CA GLU A 198 1.12 -13.97 28.45
C GLU A 198 1.56 -15.42 28.72
N LYS A 199 0.69 -16.38 28.44
CA LYS A 199 1.01 -17.80 28.60
C LYS A 199 1.99 -18.19 27.50
N LEU A 200 3.18 -18.67 27.87
CA LEU A 200 4.27 -19.07 26.97
C LEU A 200 3.89 -20.19 25.97
N VAL A 201 2.75 -20.84 26.17
CA VAL A 201 2.25 -21.93 25.34
C VAL A 201 0.86 -21.56 24.83
N PRO A 202 0.66 -21.39 23.50
CA PRO A 202 -0.67 -21.35 22.92
C PRO A 202 -1.41 -22.61 23.35
N TRP A 203 -2.57 -22.45 23.98
CA TRP A 203 -3.34 -23.55 24.54
C TRP A 203 -3.38 -24.76 23.59
N PRO A 204 -3.12 -25.98 24.08
CA PRO A 204 -3.13 -27.17 23.24
C PRO A 204 -4.52 -27.33 22.62
N VAL A 205 -4.60 -27.14 21.30
CA VAL A 205 -5.84 -27.30 20.54
C VAL A 205 -6.18 -28.79 20.47
N SER A 206 -7.41 -29.15 20.88
CA SER A 206 -7.87 -30.53 20.87
C SER A 206 -7.86 -31.13 19.46
N ALA A 207 -7.68 -32.45 19.35
CA ALA A 207 -7.68 -33.14 18.06
C ALA A 207 -9.02 -32.96 17.30
N GLY A 208 -10.14 -32.86 18.04
CA GLY A 208 -11.45 -32.59 17.46
C GLY A 208 -11.56 -31.20 16.84
N ALA A 209 -11.01 -30.17 17.49
CA ALA A 209 -10.98 -28.82 16.93
C ALA A 209 -10.07 -28.73 15.69
N LYS A 210 -8.94 -29.44 15.66
CA LYS A 210 -8.06 -29.51 14.48
C LYS A 210 -8.70 -30.22 13.28
N LYS A 211 -9.60 -31.17 13.54
CA LYS A 211 -10.30 -31.97 12.52
C LYS A 211 -11.71 -31.46 12.21
N ALA A 212 -12.16 -30.39 12.85
CA ALA A 212 -13.50 -29.86 12.66
C ALA A 212 -13.64 -29.31 11.22
N MET A 213 -14.60 -29.84 10.47
CA MET A 213 -14.96 -29.32 9.15
C MET A 213 -16.13 -28.34 9.27
N ALA A 214 -16.12 -27.32 8.42
CA ALA A 214 -17.21 -26.35 8.34
C ALA A 214 -18.52 -27.05 7.94
N SER A 215 -19.63 -26.63 8.56
CA SER A 215 -20.96 -27.13 8.17
C SER A 215 -21.30 -26.70 6.74
N ALA A 216 -22.17 -27.45 6.06
CA ALA A 216 -22.59 -27.14 4.69
C ALA A 216 -23.10 -25.70 4.53
N ARG A 217 -23.79 -25.17 5.55
CA ARG A 217 -24.25 -23.77 5.59
C ARG A 217 -23.08 -22.78 5.65
N VAL A 218 -22.10 -23.02 6.51
CA VAL A 218 -20.91 -22.16 6.64
C VAL A 218 -20.12 -22.17 5.34
N SER A 219 -19.94 -23.34 4.73
CA SER A 219 -19.30 -23.46 3.42
C SER A 219 -20.07 -22.65 2.36
N LYS A 220 -21.40 -22.74 2.30
CA LYS A 220 -22.23 -21.95 1.36
C LYS A 220 -22.09 -20.44 1.57
N LEU A 221 -22.05 -19.97 2.81
CA LEU A 221 -21.90 -18.56 3.14
C LEU A 221 -20.47 -18.04 2.89
N ALA A 222 -19.47 -18.92 2.97
CA ALA A 222 -18.08 -18.58 2.69
C ALA A 222 -17.82 -18.34 1.18
N HIS A 223 -18.70 -18.81 0.30
CA HIS A 223 -18.57 -18.51 -1.13
C HIS A 223 -18.88 -17.02 -1.36
N PRO A 224 -18.00 -16.29 -2.08
CA PRO A 224 -18.25 -14.88 -2.37
C PRO A 224 -19.51 -14.75 -3.21
N ARG A 225 -20.34 -13.74 -2.90
CA ARG A 225 -21.53 -13.43 -3.69
C ARG A 225 -21.09 -12.95 -5.08
N VAL A 226 -21.34 -13.76 -6.11
CA VAL A 226 -21.09 -13.39 -7.51
C VAL A 226 -21.94 -12.16 -7.85
N ARG A 227 -21.27 -11.04 -8.18
CA ARG A 227 -21.93 -9.81 -8.62
C ARG A 227 -22.16 -9.90 -10.13
N LYS A 228 -23.41 -10.02 -10.55
CA LYS A 228 -23.80 -9.88 -11.95
C LYS A 228 -23.72 -8.42 -12.38
N HIS A 229 -23.59 -8.16 -13.69
CA HIS A 229 -23.65 -6.79 -14.21
C HIS A 229 -25.01 -6.16 -13.86
N ILE A 230 -25.07 -4.84 -13.67
CA ILE A 230 -26.25 -4.11 -13.12
C ILE A 230 -27.56 -4.42 -13.88
N PHE A 231 -27.45 -4.83 -15.15
CA PHE A 231 -28.59 -5.11 -16.03
C PHE A 231 -28.71 -6.59 -16.48
N GLU A 232 -27.88 -7.48 -15.96
CA GLU A 232 -27.89 -8.89 -16.39
C GLU A 232 -29.10 -9.62 -15.82
N GLY A 233 -30.11 -9.85 -16.68
CA GLY A 233 -31.41 -10.42 -16.29
C GLY A 233 -32.42 -9.38 -15.76
N TYR A 234 -32.15 -8.09 -15.91
CA TYR A 234 -33.11 -7.02 -15.61
C TYR A 234 -34.14 -6.90 -16.73
N ASN A 235 -35.38 -7.27 -16.45
CA ASN A 235 -36.51 -7.00 -17.33
C ASN A 235 -37.18 -5.69 -16.88
N PRO A 236 -37.13 -4.60 -17.66
CA PRO A 236 -37.69 -3.31 -17.28
C PRO A 236 -39.21 -3.33 -17.09
N TYR A 237 -39.90 -4.33 -17.63
CA TYR A 237 -41.35 -4.50 -17.51
C TYR A 237 -41.77 -5.44 -16.38
N LYS A 238 -40.81 -6.05 -15.67
CA LYS A 238 -41.11 -6.98 -14.57
C LYS A 238 -41.31 -6.20 -13.28
N VAL A 239 -42.56 -6.07 -12.86
CA VAL A 239 -42.93 -5.55 -11.54
C VAL A 239 -42.62 -6.62 -10.47
N SER A 240 -42.07 -6.22 -9.32
CA SER A 240 -41.84 -7.16 -8.21
C SER A 240 -43.17 -7.61 -7.58
N GLY A 241 -43.25 -8.85 -7.10
CA GLY A 241 -44.46 -9.33 -6.41
C GLY A 241 -44.84 -8.47 -5.21
N THR A 242 -43.84 -7.94 -4.49
CA THR A 242 -44.08 -6.98 -3.39
C THR A 242 -44.71 -5.68 -3.85
N ALA A 243 -44.36 -5.17 -5.05
CA ALA A 243 -44.96 -3.97 -5.60
C ALA A 243 -46.37 -4.23 -6.13
N GLN A 244 -46.65 -5.42 -6.68
CA GLN A 244 -48.01 -5.81 -7.07
C GLN A 244 -48.97 -5.94 -5.88
N HIS A 245 -48.46 -6.41 -4.74
CA HIS A 245 -49.24 -6.55 -3.51
C HIS A 245 -49.16 -5.33 -2.59
N ALA A 246 -48.45 -4.27 -2.98
CA ALA A 246 -48.35 -3.07 -2.18
C ALA A 246 -49.69 -2.33 -2.18
N GLN A 247 -50.25 -2.12 -0.99
CA GLN A 247 -51.44 -1.29 -0.83
C GLN A 247 -51.07 0.15 -0.49
N ALA A 248 -51.81 1.11 -1.05
CA ALA A 248 -51.64 2.52 -0.75
C ALA A 248 -51.96 2.80 0.72
N SER A 249 -51.24 3.73 1.33
CA SER A 249 -51.53 4.14 2.71
C SER A 249 -52.90 4.85 2.78
N PRO A 250 -53.58 4.81 3.94
CA PRO A 250 -54.90 5.45 4.08
C PRO A 250 -54.92 6.92 3.67
N ARG A 251 -53.86 7.66 3.98
CA ARG A 251 -53.73 9.08 3.60
C ARG A 251 -53.57 9.29 2.10
N LEU A 252 -52.89 8.39 1.39
CA LEU A 252 -52.79 8.46 -0.07
C LEU A 252 -54.15 8.16 -0.72
N LEU A 253 -54.93 7.25 -0.16
CA LEU A 253 -56.31 6.98 -0.60
C LEU A 253 -57.19 8.22 -0.40
N GLU A 254 -57.12 8.88 0.76
CA GLU A 254 -57.84 10.13 1.01
C GLU A 254 -57.48 11.23 -0.01
N LEU A 255 -56.19 11.45 -0.27
CA LEU A 255 -55.73 12.44 -1.23
C LEU A 255 -56.10 12.11 -2.68
N SER A 256 -56.24 10.82 -3.01
CA SER A 256 -56.67 10.39 -4.34
C SER A 256 -58.16 10.67 -4.61
N THR A 257 -58.95 10.96 -3.58
CA THR A 257 -60.35 11.35 -3.78
C THR A 257 -60.43 12.77 -4.35
N PRO A 258 -61.13 12.99 -5.48
CA PRO A 258 -61.22 14.30 -6.08
C PRO A 258 -62.02 15.26 -5.19
N ARG A 259 -61.52 16.49 -5.00
CA ARG A 259 -62.25 17.53 -4.27
C ARG A 259 -63.48 17.94 -5.07
N ARG A 260 -64.66 17.84 -4.46
CA ARG A 260 -65.91 18.33 -5.05
C ARG A 260 -65.86 19.86 -5.15
N LEU A 261 -65.89 20.39 -6.38
CA LEU A 261 -65.97 21.82 -6.63
C LEU A 261 -67.42 22.28 -6.42
N ARG A 262 -67.61 23.38 -5.69
CA ARG A 262 -68.92 24.05 -5.60
C ARG A 262 -69.20 24.78 -6.90
N THR A 263 -70.31 24.46 -7.56
CA THR A 263 -70.81 25.20 -8.71
C THR A 263 -71.26 26.59 -8.26
N LYS A 264 -70.69 27.65 -8.87
CA LYS A 264 -71.19 29.01 -8.68
C LYS A 264 -72.50 29.12 -9.45
N HIS A 265 -73.59 29.39 -8.75
CA HIS A 265 -74.85 29.78 -9.39
C HIS A 265 -74.64 31.14 -10.05
N LEU A 266 -74.90 31.20 -11.35
CA LEU A 266 -75.00 32.42 -12.15
C LEU A 266 -76.37 33.06 -11.93
#